data_AF-A0A1F9BVT6-F1
#
_entry.id   AF-A0A1F9BVT6-F1
#
_cell.length_a   1.000
_cell.length_b   1.000
_cell.length_c   1.000
_cell.angle_alpha   90.00
_cell.angle_beta   90.00
_cell.angle_gamma   90.00
#
_symmetry.space_group_name_H-M   'P 1'
#
loop_
_entity.id
_entity.type
_entity.pdbx_description
1 polymer ?
#
loop_
_entity_poly.entity_id
_entity_poly.type
_entity_poly.pdbx_seq_one_letter_code
_entity_poly.pdbx_strand_id
1 'polypeptide(L)'
;MSGYHKRDFEPFPMHTLKRVDRPTTKILDDQVKRVDERESGFNKAVRGDYGPILQRERQRFVVKHPISGALSWMTAYLKDVVDGLVASQKAPLPEDPERLSRHIKELAYFLRADAVGICKLPPYAVYTNSFPDGQPIELNHRYAIGILIDQDWRTAEAFNGHDWISNAMSFLAYSTSGFIACIMAEYIRRLGHPARAHHARNYQVVVPPILLWAGLGEMCRIGDSVLHPFLGPRFKAAVVTTDLPLFPDQPIDFGLQDFCSKCKKCARECPSGALSDGGKVMFNGYERWPSDVEKCTKMRVGNPKGSGCGTCIKVCPANKPYTLFHRAVGWAVRNSSMARSIAVRADDLIGYGKPKPKKKWWFDLEEVDGALLIPTKGGDR
;
A
#
# COMPACT_ATOMS: atom_id res chain seq x y z
N MET A 1 -2.47 -34.33 6.18
CA MET A 1 -1.15 -33.73 6.44
C MET A 1 -1.08 -33.37 7.92
N SER A 2 -0.49 -34.23 8.75
CA SER A 2 -0.26 -33.94 10.17
C SER A 2 0.82 -32.85 10.30
N GLY A 3 0.68 -31.95 11.27
CA GLY A 3 1.61 -30.84 11.51
C GLY A 3 1.31 -29.55 10.76
N TYR A 4 0.35 -29.55 9.81
CA TYR A 4 0.00 -28.37 9.01
C TYR A 4 -0.38 -27.16 9.88
N HIS A 5 -1.04 -27.31 11.03
CA HIS A 5 -1.49 -26.16 11.84
C HIS A 5 -0.43 -25.56 12.79
N LYS A 6 0.70 -26.23 13.04
CA LYS A 6 1.64 -25.86 14.13
C LYS A 6 2.91 -25.11 13.69
N ARG A 7 3.12 -24.91 12.39
CA ARG A 7 4.32 -24.25 11.86
C ARG A 7 4.08 -22.76 11.61
N ASP A 8 5.04 -21.93 11.99
CA ASP A 8 5.19 -20.54 11.51
C ASP A 8 5.51 -20.53 10.01
N PHE A 9 4.67 -19.85 9.24
CA PHE A 9 4.78 -19.75 7.78
C PHE A 9 4.89 -18.32 7.27
N GLU A 10 4.61 -17.33 8.12
CA GLU A 10 4.68 -15.92 7.76
C GLU A 10 6.13 -15.40 7.81
N PRO A 11 6.58 -14.60 6.83
CA PRO A 11 7.92 -14.00 6.84
C PRO A 11 8.16 -13.08 8.06
N PHE A 12 7.09 -12.47 8.57
CA PHE A 12 7.11 -11.63 9.76
C PHE A 12 6.29 -12.28 10.89
N PRO A 13 6.66 -12.05 12.16
CA PRO A 13 5.99 -12.66 13.30
C PRO A 13 4.68 -11.91 13.63
N MET A 14 3.73 -11.85 12.68
CA MET A 14 2.44 -11.16 12.87
C MET A 14 1.60 -11.83 13.95
N HIS A 15 1.78 -13.13 14.19
CA HIS A 15 1.14 -13.86 15.29
C HIS A 15 1.48 -13.30 16.67
N THR A 16 2.60 -12.57 16.83
CA THR A 16 3.01 -11.98 18.13
C THR A 16 2.31 -10.66 18.44
N LEU A 17 1.56 -10.10 17.50
CA LEU A 17 0.90 -8.81 17.65
C LEU A 17 -0.42 -8.98 18.39
N LYS A 18 -0.76 -7.99 19.23
CA LYS A 18 -2.06 -7.93 19.88
C LYS A 18 -3.16 -7.81 18.81
N ARG A 19 -4.09 -8.77 18.82
CA ARG A 19 -5.30 -8.77 18.02
C ARG A 19 -6.41 -8.03 18.76
N VAL A 20 -7.26 -7.35 18.00
CA VAL A 20 -8.41 -6.59 18.51
C VAL A 20 -9.58 -6.79 17.56
N ASP A 21 -10.80 -6.74 18.08
CA ASP A 21 -12.01 -7.04 17.29
C ASP A 21 -12.33 -5.99 16.22
N ARG A 22 -11.83 -4.76 16.40
CA ARG A 22 -12.03 -3.63 15.49
C ARG A 22 -10.74 -2.84 15.31
N PRO A 23 -10.55 -2.14 14.16
CA PRO A 23 -9.42 -1.25 13.96
C PRO A 23 -9.29 -0.21 15.08
N THR A 24 -8.05 0.22 15.37
CA THR A 24 -7.71 1.14 16.46
C THR A 24 -8.15 2.59 16.24
N THR A 25 -8.67 2.90 15.05
CA THR A 25 -9.34 4.16 14.71
C THR A 25 -10.84 3.95 14.60
N LYS A 26 -11.62 4.92 15.07
CA LYS A 26 -13.09 4.84 15.05
C LYS A 26 -13.61 4.73 13.61
N ILE A 27 -14.47 3.75 13.35
CA ILE A 27 -15.21 3.59 12.10
C ILE A 27 -16.68 3.39 12.46
N LEU A 28 -17.53 4.30 11.99
CA LEU A 28 -18.99 4.25 12.10
C LEU A 28 -19.52 3.61 10.82
N ASP A 29 -19.65 2.27 10.81
CA ASP A 29 -19.89 1.46 9.61
C ASP A 29 -21.14 1.90 8.82
N ASP A 30 -22.16 2.41 9.53
CA ASP A 30 -23.42 2.95 8.99
C ASP A 30 -23.29 4.33 8.35
N GLN A 31 -22.20 5.06 8.63
CA GLN A 31 -21.95 6.41 8.14
C GLN A 31 -20.87 6.49 7.06
N VAL A 32 -20.10 5.42 6.84
CA VAL A 32 -19.09 5.40 5.78
C VAL A 32 -19.77 5.24 4.43
N LYS A 33 -19.77 6.31 3.63
CA LYS A 33 -20.29 6.27 2.27
C LYS A 33 -19.23 5.66 1.34
N ARG A 34 -19.69 4.80 0.43
CA ARG A 34 -18.90 4.39 -0.74
C ARG A 34 -18.51 5.65 -1.53
N VAL A 35 -17.34 5.61 -2.15
CA VAL A 35 -16.79 6.73 -2.91
C VAL A 35 -16.73 6.39 -4.40
N ASP A 36 -16.74 7.40 -5.24
CA ASP A 36 -16.55 7.27 -6.69
C ASP A 36 -15.04 7.18 -6.99
N GLU A 37 -14.60 6.19 -7.78
CA GLU A 37 -13.18 6.03 -8.12
C GLU A 37 -12.64 7.28 -8.84
N ARG A 38 -13.49 7.96 -9.63
CA ARG A 38 -13.14 9.14 -10.43
C ARG A 38 -12.76 10.34 -9.57
N GLU A 39 -13.16 10.36 -8.29
CA GLU A 39 -12.83 11.43 -7.34
C GLU A 39 -11.46 11.26 -6.68
N SER A 40 -10.71 10.20 -7.00
CA SER A 40 -9.32 10.10 -6.57
C SER A 40 -8.47 11.22 -7.18
N GLY A 41 -7.47 11.72 -6.44
CA GLY A 41 -6.64 12.85 -6.90
C GLY A 41 -6.00 12.63 -8.27
N PHE A 42 -5.54 11.41 -8.56
CA PHE A 42 -4.97 11.10 -9.88
C PHE A 42 -6.00 11.12 -11.01
N ASN A 43 -7.23 10.71 -10.75
CA ASN A 43 -8.30 10.71 -11.74
C ASN A 43 -8.81 12.14 -11.99
N LYS A 44 -8.91 12.96 -10.93
CA LYS A 44 -9.15 14.41 -11.03
C LYS A 44 -8.07 15.12 -11.86
N ALA A 45 -6.80 14.74 -11.69
CA ALA A 45 -5.72 15.25 -12.53
C ALA A 45 -5.90 14.86 -14.01
N VAL A 46 -6.31 13.62 -14.34
CA VAL A 46 -6.60 13.21 -15.73
C VAL A 46 -7.75 14.03 -16.34
N ARG A 47 -8.80 14.30 -15.56
CA ARG A 47 -9.96 15.10 -16.01
C ARG A 47 -9.65 16.59 -16.21
N GLY A 48 -8.55 17.08 -15.64
CA GLY A 48 -8.14 18.49 -15.75
C GLY A 48 -8.57 19.36 -14.57
N ASP A 49 -9.18 18.79 -13.53
CA ASP A 49 -9.66 19.52 -12.34
C ASP A 49 -8.56 20.31 -11.63
N TYR A 50 -7.30 19.89 -11.78
CA TYR A 50 -6.13 20.55 -11.18
C TYR A 50 -5.33 21.41 -12.19
N GLY A 51 -5.92 21.70 -13.35
CA GLY A 51 -5.35 22.55 -14.39
C GLY A 51 -4.59 21.80 -15.50
N PRO A 52 -4.34 22.46 -16.64
CA PRO A 52 -3.85 21.83 -17.86
C PRO A 52 -2.43 21.27 -17.73
N ILE A 53 -1.58 21.88 -16.91
CA ILE A 53 -0.21 21.39 -16.67
C ILE A 53 -0.26 19.99 -16.06
N LEU A 54 -1.06 19.80 -15.00
CA LEU A 54 -1.14 18.51 -14.33
C LEU A 54 -1.89 17.47 -15.16
N GLN A 55 -2.86 17.89 -15.96
CA GLN A 55 -3.50 17.01 -16.93
C GLN A 55 -2.49 16.42 -17.92
N ARG A 56 -1.60 17.26 -18.46
CA ARG A 56 -0.51 16.82 -19.34
C ARG A 56 0.51 15.96 -18.60
N GLU A 57 1.01 16.43 -17.46
CA GLU A 57 2.02 15.70 -16.67
C GLU A 57 1.51 14.34 -16.22
N ARG A 58 0.21 14.20 -15.93
CA ARG A 58 -0.39 12.94 -15.48
C ARG A 58 -0.22 11.81 -16.49
N GLN A 59 -0.11 12.08 -17.78
CA GLN A 59 0.11 11.05 -18.79
C GLN A 59 1.53 10.48 -18.73
N ARG A 60 2.50 11.30 -18.33
CA ARG A 60 3.93 10.91 -18.33
C ARG A 60 4.54 10.68 -16.96
N PHE A 61 3.95 11.18 -15.87
CA PHE A 61 4.64 11.27 -14.56
C PHE A 61 5.23 9.95 -14.05
N VAL A 62 4.59 8.81 -14.38
CA VAL A 62 5.10 7.47 -14.08
C VAL A 62 6.23 7.07 -15.02
N VAL A 63 6.05 7.24 -16.33
CA VAL A 63 7.00 6.76 -17.35
C VAL A 63 8.19 7.70 -17.53
N LYS A 64 8.21 8.87 -16.87
CA LYS A 64 9.32 9.84 -16.85
C LYS A 64 10.70 9.22 -16.72
N HIS A 65 10.85 8.18 -15.89
CA HIS A 65 12.12 7.48 -15.71
C HIS A 65 12.05 6.09 -16.38
N PRO A 66 13.08 5.66 -17.13
CA PRO A 66 13.02 4.46 -17.97
C PRO A 66 12.64 3.18 -17.22
N ILE A 67 13.23 2.92 -16.04
CA ILE A 67 12.86 1.72 -15.25
C ILE A 67 11.42 1.79 -14.72
N SER A 68 10.93 2.99 -14.42
CA SER A 68 9.54 3.19 -13.97
C SER A 68 8.57 2.93 -15.12
N GLY A 69 8.92 3.36 -16.33
CA GLY A 69 8.20 3.03 -17.57
C GLY A 69 8.09 1.52 -17.79
N ALA A 70 9.22 0.81 -17.76
CA ALA A 70 9.25 -0.65 -17.94
C ALA A 70 8.36 -1.39 -16.92
N LEU A 71 8.48 -1.06 -15.63
CA LEU A 71 7.67 -1.66 -14.56
C LEU A 71 6.17 -1.31 -14.69
N SER A 72 5.88 -0.09 -15.13
CA SER A 72 4.51 0.37 -15.41
C SER A 72 3.84 -0.43 -16.52
N TRP A 73 4.56 -0.76 -17.59
CA TRP A 73 4.03 -1.57 -18.68
C TRP A 73 3.68 -2.99 -18.25
N MET A 74 4.51 -3.62 -17.41
CA MET A 74 4.19 -4.93 -16.84
C MET A 74 2.87 -4.90 -16.07
N THR A 75 2.65 -3.86 -15.29
CA THR A 75 1.37 -3.69 -14.56
C THR A 75 0.20 -3.43 -15.52
N ALA A 76 0.43 -2.76 -16.65
CA ALA A 76 -0.61 -2.46 -17.64
C ALA A 76 -1.11 -3.72 -18.35
N TYR A 77 -0.23 -4.68 -18.67
CA TYR A 77 -0.63 -5.95 -19.29
C TYR A 77 -1.51 -6.83 -18.38
N LEU A 78 -1.44 -6.62 -17.06
CA LEU A 78 -2.26 -7.35 -16.10
C LEU A 78 -3.71 -6.83 -16.01
N LYS A 79 -4.00 -5.64 -16.54
CA LYS A 79 -5.27 -4.93 -16.30
C LYS A 79 -6.50 -5.70 -16.79
N ASP A 80 -6.34 -6.52 -17.83
CA ASP A 80 -7.43 -7.23 -18.52
C ASP A 80 -7.58 -8.69 -18.06
N VAL A 81 -6.68 -9.17 -17.20
CA VAL A 81 -6.68 -10.57 -16.68
C VAL A 81 -7.05 -10.62 -15.18
N VAL A 82 -7.72 -9.59 -14.69
CA VAL A 82 -8.14 -9.48 -13.29
C VAL A 82 -9.32 -10.38 -12.93
N ASP A 83 -10.08 -10.82 -13.93
CA ASP A 83 -11.29 -11.62 -13.78
C ASP A 83 -11.34 -12.70 -14.86
N GLY A 84 -12.29 -13.62 -14.79
CA GLY A 84 -12.43 -14.65 -15.80
C GLY A 84 -13.45 -15.73 -15.48
N LEU A 85 -13.42 -16.79 -16.27
CA LEU A 85 -14.32 -17.94 -16.10
C LEU A 85 -14.02 -18.68 -14.79
N VAL A 86 -15.09 -19.01 -14.08
CA VAL A 86 -15.05 -19.89 -12.90
C VAL A 86 -15.24 -21.33 -13.37
N ALA A 87 -14.44 -22.26 -12.87
CA ALA A 87 -14.62 -23.67 -13.18
C ALA A 87 -16.01 -24.14 -12.78
N SER A 88 -16.70 -24.87 -13.66
CA SER A 88 -18.06 -25.34 -13.43
C SER A 88 -18.15 -26.40 -12.32
N GLN A 89 -17.07 -27.16 -12.13
CA GLN A 89 -16.95 -28.12 -11.04
C GLN A 89 -16.10 -27.53 -9.92
N LYS A 90 -16.59 -27.68 -8.68
CA LYS A 90 -15.80 -27.35 -7.50
C LYS A 90 -14.74 -28.40 -7.27
N ALA A 91 -13.51 -27.94 -7.02
CA ALA A 91 -12.45 -28.85 -6.60
C ALA A 91 -12.79 -29.49 -5.24
N PRO A 92 -12.33 -30.73 -4.98
CA PRO A 92 -12.55 -31.42 -3.71
C PRO A 92 -11.65 -30.83 -2.61
N LEU A 93 -12.00 -29.64 -2.14
CA LEU A 93 -11.29 -28.89 -1.11
C LEU A 93 -11.73 -29.32 0.30
N PRO A 94 -10.86 -29.14 1.32
CA PRO A 94 -11.30 -29.25 2.71
C PRO A 94 -12.41 -28.26 3.04
N GLU A 95 -13.37 -28.67 3.87
CA GLU A 95 -14.48 -27.79 4.31
C GLU A 95 -14.06 -26.78 5.37
N ASP A 96 -12.93 -27.00 6.07
CA ASP A 96 -12.39 -26.14 7.12
C ASP A 96 -11.86 -24.80 6.56
N PRO A 97 -12.51 -23.66 6.87
CA PRO A 97 -12.08 -22.34 6.39
C PRO A 97 -10.73 -21.90 6.93
N GLU A 98 -10.29 -22.36 8.11
CA GLU A 98 -8.97 -22.01 8.67
C GLU A 98 -7.86 -22.65 7.83
N ARG A 99 -8.04 -23.94 7.49
CA ARG A 99 -7.13 -24.65 6.62
C ARG A 99 -7.07 -24.04 5.22
N LEU A 100 -8.20 -23.60 4.67
CA LEU A 100 -8.25 -22.89 3.38
C LEU A 100 -7.58 -21.52 3.44
N SER A 101 -7.82 -20.73 4.49
CA SER A 101 -7.14 -19.45 4.72
C SER A 101 -5.62 -19.62 4.79
N ARG A 102 -5.15 -20.62 5.53
CA ARG A 102 -3.73 -20.93 5.61
C ARG A 102 -3.15 -21.31 4.24
N HIS A 103 -3.85 -22.17 3.49
CA HIS A 103 -3.45 -22.56 2.14
C HIS A 103 -3.31 -21.36 1.21
N ILE A 104 -4.30 -20.46 1.21
CA ILE A 104 -4.28 -19.25 0.38
C ILE A 104 -3.15 -18.30 0.77
N LYS A 105 -2.86 -18.15 2.07
CA LYS A 105 -1.70 -17.36 2.53
C LYS A 105 -0.38 -18.00 2.12
N GLU A 106 -0.22 -19.31 2.30
CA GLU A 106 0.99 -20.02 1.88
C GLU A 106 1.20 -19.97 0.36
N LEU A 107 0.12 -20.03 -0.44
CA LEU A 107 0.18 -19.79 -1.89
C LEU A 107 0.73 -18.39 -2.20
N ALA A 108 0.22 -17.36 -1.54
CA ALA A 108 0.69 -15.99 -1.74
C ALA A 108 2.17 -15.82 -1.35
N TYR A 109 2.61 -16.44 -0.25
CA TYR A 109 4.03 -16.46 0.15
C TYR A 109 4.90 -17.26 -0.83
N PHE A 110 4.40 -18.38 -1.35
CA PHE A 110 5.05 -19.11 -2.45
C PHE A 110 5.26 -18.19 -3.67
N LEU A 111 4.27 -17.35 -3.99
CA LEU A 111 4.33 -16.35 -5.05
C LEU A 111 5.12 -15.08 -4.68
N ARG A 112 5.83 -15.06 -3.53
CA ARG A 112 6.70 -13.95 -3.07
C ARG A 112 5.99 -12.74 -2.47
N ALA A 113 4.78 -12.89 -1.94
CA ALA A 113 4.19 -11.85 -1.08
C ALA A 113 5.04 -11.63 0.19
N ASP A 114 5.15 -10.39 0.67
CA ASP A 114 5.86 -10.08 1.91
C ASP A 114 4.96 -10.20 3.15
N ALA A 115 3.67 -9.88 3.00
CA ALA A 115 2.65 -10.06 4.02
C ALA A 115 1.27 -10.25 3.39
N VAL A 116 0.44 -11.09 4.01
CA VAL A 116 -0.88 -11.45 3.49
C VAL A 116 -1.88 -11.55 4.64
N GLY A 117 -3.06 -10.98 4.43
CA GLY A 117 -4.14 -11.00 5.40
C GLY A 117 -5.49 -11.15 4.70
N ILE A 118 -6.46 -11.69 5.43
CA ILE A 118 -7.80 -12.00 4.92
C ILE A 118 -8.82 -11.27 5.79
N CYS A 119 -9.83 -10.66 5.19
CA CYS A 119 -10.96 -10.14 5.92
C CYS A 119 -12.28 -10.43 5.19
N LYS A 120 -13.41 -10.21 5.87
CA LYS A 120 -14.67 -10.00 5.15
C LYS A 120 -14.55 -8.72 4.33
N LEU A 121 -15.05 -8.70 3.10
CA LEU A 121 -15.02 -7.50 2.27
C LEU A 121 -15.91 -6.42 2.92
N PRO A 122 -15.37 -5.28 3.37
CA PRO A 122 -16.20 -4.20 3.91
C PRO A 122 -17.02 -3.59 2.76
N PRO A 123 -18.36 -3.46 2.86
CA PRO A 123 -19.17 -2.94 1.76
C PRO A 123 -18.77 -1.53 1.32
N TYR A 124 -18.38 -0.68 2.27
CA TYR A 124 -17.90 0.68 1.99
C TYR A 124 -16.52 0.73 1.32
N ALA A 125 -15.79 -0.40 1.26
CA ALA A 125 -14.54 -0.48 0.52
C ALA A 125 -14.79 -0.58 -0.99
N VAL A 126 -16.00 -0.89 -1.47
CA VAL A 126 -16.29 -1.01 -2.91
C VAL A 126 -16.59 0.37 -3.49
N TYR A 127 -15.86 0.77 -4.55
CA TYR A 127 -16.14 2.02 -5.26
C TYR A 127 -17.57 2.02 -5.83
N THR A 128 -18.22 3.18 -5.98
CA THR A 128 -19.54 3.28 -6.60
C THR A 128 -19.48 3.16 -8.12
N ASN A 129 -18.47 3.80 -8.72
CA ASN A 129 -18.30 3.91 -10.16
C ASN A 129 -16.84 3.70 -10.54
N SER A 130 -16.60 3.09 -11.70
CA SER A 130 -15.27 2.89 -12.27
C SER A 130 -14.75 4.14 -12.98
N PHE A 131 -13.44 4.22 -13.10
CA PHE A 131 -12.74 5.15 -14.00
C PHE A 131 -12.19 4.40 -15.22
N PRO A 132 -12.20 5.00 -16.44
CA PRO A 132 -12.67 6.36 -16.76
C PRO A 132 -14.15 6.46 -17.13
N ASP A 133 -14.81 5.33 -17.37
CA ASP A 133 -16.13 5.22 -18.00
C ASP A 133 -17.31 5.58 -17.08
N GLY A 134 -17.11 5.60 -15.76
CA GLY A 134 -18.17 5.94 -14.80
C GLY A 134 -19.22 4.85 -14.62
N GLN A 135 -18.96 3.62 -15.08
CA GLN A 135 -19.91 2.52 -14.96
C GLN A 135 -20.11 2.14 -13.49
N PRO A 136 -21.35 1.80 -13.08
CA PRO A 136 -21.59 1.30 -11.72
C PRO A 136 -20.75 0.06 -11.43
N ILE A 137 -20.18 0.01 -10.22
CA ILE A 137 -19.46 -1.16 -9.72
C ILE A 137 -20.37 -1.95 -8.80
N GLU A 138 -20.63 -3.20 -9.18
CA GLU A 138 -21.28 -4.22 -8.36
C GLU A 138 -20.27 -5.30 -8.02
N LEU A 139 -19.86 -5.37 -6.76
CA LEU A 139 -18.92 -6.36 -6.25
C LEU A 139 -19.41 -6.88 -4.90
N ASN A 140 -19.96 -8.10 -4.90
CA ASN A 140 -20.64 -8.69 -3.74
C ASN A 140 -19.91 -9.92 -3.18
N HIS A 141 -18.64 -10.11 -3.53
CA HIS A 141 -17.82 -11.19 -2.96
C HIS A 141 -17.74 -11.07 -1.43
N ARG A 142 -17.73 -12.21 -0.73
CA ARG A 142 -17.74 -12.25 0.74
C ARG A 142 -16.41 -11.86 1.39
N TYR A 143 -15.29 -12.22 0.77
CA TYR A 143 -13.96 -12.07 1.36
C TYR A 143 -13.04 -11.21 0.51
N ALA A 144 -12.06 -10.62 1.17
CA ALA A 144 -10.96 -9.89 0.56
C ALA A 144 -9.62 -10.38 1.13
N ILE A 145 -8.64 -10.59 0.27
CA ILE A 145 -7.28 -11.02 0.59
C ILE A 145 -6.35 -9.86 0.24
N GLY A 146 -5.76 -9.21 1.24
CA GLY A 146 -4.77 -8.17 1.06
C GLY A 146 -3.37 -8.76 0.88
N ILE A 147 -2.66 -8.30 -0.14
CA ILE A 147 -1.31 -8.77 -0.51
C ILE A 147 -0.36 -7.58 -0.47
N LEU A 148 0.68 -7.62 0.36
CA LEU A 148 1.69 -6.56 0.46
C LEU A 148 2.99 -6.96 -0.21
N ILE A 149 3.60 -6.00 -0.92
CA ILE A 149 4.95 -6.09 -1.48
C ILE A 149 5.78 -4.89 -1.05
N ASP A 150 6.99 -5.12 -0.51
CA ASP A 150 7.97 -4.12 -0.13
C ASP A 150 8.44 -3.31 -1.36
N GLN A 151 8.62 -2.00 -1.18
CA GLN A 151 9.19 -1.10 -2.19
C GLN A 151 10.74 -1.12 -2.21
N ASP A 152 11.36 -2.16 -1.66
CA ASP A 152 12.81 -2.37 -1.50
C ASP A 152 13.51 -1.39 -0.53
N TRP A 153 13.91 -1.92 0.63
CA TRP A 153 14.72 -1.19 1.61
C TRP A 153 16.06 -0.71 1.05
N ARG A 154 16.73 -1.51 0.19
CA ARG A 154 18.10 -1.23 -0.25
C ARG A 154 18.15 0.06 -1.07
N THR A 155 17.22 0.20 -2.00
CA THR A 155 17.01 1.44 -2.78
C THR A 155 16.52 2.57 -1.88
N ALA A 156 15.60 2.28 -0.94
CA ALA A 156 15.12 3.26 0.04
C ALA A 156 16.23 3.90 0.90
N GLU A 157 17.40 3.28 1.05
CA GLU A 157 18.51 3.91 1.78
C GLU A 157 19.15 5.09 1.02
N ALA A 158 19.26 4.99 -0.30
CA ALA A 158 19.82 6.04 -1.14
C ALA A 158 18.76 7.07 -1.57
N PHE A 159 17.50 6.65 -1.69
CA PHE A 159 16.38 7.47 -2.12
C PHE A 159 16.21 8.72 -1.24
N ASN A 160 16.01 9.90 -1.82
CA ASN A 160 15.82 11.14 -1.05
C ASN A 160 14.34 11.43 -0.70
N GLY A 161 13.41 10.62 -1.19
CA GLY A 161 11.97 10.81 -0.96
C GLY A 161 11.19 11.32 -2.17
N HIS A 162 11.82 11.96 -3.16
CA HIS A 162 11.10 12.49 -4.33
C HIS A 162 12.02 12.70 -5.55
N ASP A 163 13.12 11.94 -5.64
CA ASP A 163 13.99 11.90 -6.81
C ASP A 163 13.44 10.97 -7.92
N TRP A 164 14.29 10.70 -8.92
CA TRP A 164 13.98 9.98 -10.14
C TRP A 164 13.58 8.50 -9.96
N ILE A 165 13.90 7.85 -8.84
CA ILE A 165 13.58 6.44 -8.62
C ILE A 165 12.22 6.22 -7.93
N SER A 166 11.57 7.28 -7.42
CA SER A 166 10.39 7.14 -6.54
C SER A 166 9.26 6.32 -7.16
N ASN A 167 8.85 6.63 -8.40
CA ASN A 167 7.79 5.87 -9.07
C ASN A 167 8.24 4.46 -9.43
N ALA A 168 9.52 4.24 -9.77
CA ALA A 168 10.03 2.89 -10.03
C ALA A 168 9.90 2.00 -8.79
N MET A 169 10.23 2.50 -7.59
CA MET A 169 10.01 1.76 -6.34
C MET A 169 8.53 1.41 -6.13
N SER A 170 7.62 2.35 -6.42
CA SER A 170 6.18 2.08 -6.38
C SER A 170 5.75 1.03 -7.40
N PHE A 171 6.22 1.11 -8.64
CA PHE A 171 5.83 0.20 -9.72
C PHE A 171 6.51 -1.16 -9.66
N LEU A 172 7.66 -1.29 -8.99
CA LEU A 172 8.22 -2.58 -8.61
C LEU A 172 7.21 -3.35 -7.73
N ALA A 173 6.73 -2.70 -6.68
CA ALA A 173 5.77 -3.31 -5.77
C ALA A 173 4.37 -3.45 -6.39
N TYR A 174 3.90 -2.50 -7.21
CA TYR A 174 2.59 -2.62 -7.89
C TYR A 174 2.57 -3.70 -8.97
N SER A 175 3.61 -3.83 -9.79
CA SER A 175 3.69 -4.88 -10.81
C SER A 175 3.72 -6.26 -10.16
N THR A 176 4.55 -6.43 -9.14
CA THR A 176 4.67 -7.69 -8.39
C THR A 176 3.38 -8.06 -7.67
N SER A 177 2.77 -7.12 -6.92
CA SER A 177 1.52 -7.38 -6.20
C SER A 177 0.36 -7.67 -7.15
N GLY A 178 0.28 -6.98 -8.29
CA GLY A 178 -0.70 -7.26 -9.34
C GLY A 178 -0.51 -8.66 -9.94
N PHE A 179 0.73 -9.05 -10.24
CA PHE A 179 1.04 -10.38 -10.78
C PHE A 179 0.58 -11.50 -9.84
N ILE A 180 0.89 -11.37 -8.54
CA ILE A 180 0.46 -12.31 -7.50
C ILE A 180 -1.06 -12.35 -7.41
N ALA A 181 -1.72 -11.19 -7.35
CA ALA A 181 -3.18 -11.11 -7.23
C ALA A 181 -3.91 -11.75 -8.42
N CYS A 182 -3.44 -11.50 -9.66
CA CYS A 182 -4.00 -12.12 -10.87
C CYS A 182 -3.86 -13.65 -10.85
N ILE A 183 -2.68 -14.17 -10.48
CA ILE A 183 -2.47 -15.63 -10.36
C ILE A 183 -3.37 -16.22 -9.28
N MET A 184 -3.48 -15.58 -8.12
CA MET A 184 -4.33 -16.07 -7.03
C MET A 184 -5.80 -16.07 -7.40
N ALA A 185 -6.30 -15.00 -8.04
CA ALA A 185 -7.68 -14.93 -8.49
C ALA A 185 -7.98 -16.03 -9.53
N GLU A 186 -7.11 -16.20 -10.52
CA GLU A 186 -7.22 -17.28 -11.50
C GLU A 186 -7.17 -18.68 -10.86
N TYR A 187 -6.26 -18.89 -9.90
CA TYR A 187 -6.17 -20.13 -9.15
C TYR A 187 -7.48 -20.44 -8.41
N ILE A 188 -8.05 -19.46 -7.70
CA ILE A 188 -9.31 -19.65 -6.96
C ILE A 188 -10.47 -19.94 -7.92
N ARG A 189 -10.51 -19.28 -9.09
CA ARG A 189 -11.50 -19.58 -10.14
C ARG A 189 -11.37 -21.00 -10.68
N ARG A 190 -10.14 -21.52 -10.84
CA ARG A 190 -9.88 -22.92 -11.21
C ARG A 190 -10.32 -23.93 -10.16
N LEU A 191 -10.42 -23.52 -8.90
CA LEU A 191 -11.01 -24.32 -7.83
C LEU A 191 -12.55 -24.30 -7.83
N GLY A 192 -13.17 -23.53 -8.72
CA GLY A 192 -14.64 -23.40 -8.83
C GLY A 192 -15.25 -22.34 -7.92
N HIS A 193 -14.48 -21.32 -7.54
CA HIS A 193 -14.96 -20.19 -6.73
C HIS A 193 -14.77 -18.84 -7.45
N PRO A 194 -15.77 -17.96 -7.49
CA PRO A 194 -15.61 -16.60 -8.01
C PRO A 194 -14.48 -15.87 -7.30
N ALA A 195 -13.61 -15.23 -8.08
CA ALA A 195 -12.53 -14.41 -7.55
C ALA A 195 -12.07 -13.36 -8.57
N ARG A 196 -11.75 -12.16 -8.08
CA ARG A 196 -11.29 -11.02 -8.87
C ARG A 196 -10.07 -10.37 -8.23
N ALA A 197 -9.06 -10.06 -9.03
CA ALA A 197 -7.90 -9.29 -8.62
C ALA A 197 -8.17 -7.77 -8.71
N HIS A 198 -7.53 -7.01 -7.83
CA HIS A 198 -7.58 -5.56 -7.82
C HIS A 198 -6.17 -5.01 -7.58
N HIS A 199 -5.67 -4.21 -8.52
CA HIS A 199 -4.31 -3.67 -8.50
C HIS A 199 -4.25 -2.28 -9.16
N ALA A 200 -3.07 -1.63 -9.16
CA ALA A 200 -2.89 -0.23 -9.55
C ALA A 200 -3.39 0.21 -10.94
N ARG A 201 -3.77 -0.72 -11.82
CA ARG A 201 -4.33 -0.43 -13.14
C ARG A 201 -5.80 -0.80 -13.28
N ASN A 202 -6.38 -1.47 -12.27
CA ASN A 202 -7.77 -1.90 -12.25
C ASN A 202 -8.20 -2.18 -10.79
N TYR A 203 -8.60 -1.14 -10.06
CA TYR A 203 -9.22 -1.29 -8.74
C TYR A 203 -10.74 -1.17 -8.87
N GLN A 204 -11.46 -1.98 -8.09
CA GLN A 204 -12.87 -1.74 -7.78
C GLN A 204 -13.08 -1.54 -6.28
N VAL A 205 -11.98 -1.51 -5.51
CA VAL A 205 -11.98 -1.41 -4.06
C VAL A 205 -10.97 -0.37 -3.57
N VAL A 206 -11.35 0.32 -2.50
CA VAL A 206 -10.50 1.15 -1.66
C VAL A 206 -9.68 0.23 -0.76
N VAL A 207 -8.36 0.23 -0.94
CA VAL A 207 -7.47 -0.75 -0.29
C VAL A 207 -7.28 -0.55 1.23
N PRO A 208 -7.08 0.67 1.77
CA PRO A 208 -6.85 0.88 3.21
C PRO A 208 -7.82 0.16 4.16
N PRO A 209 -9.16 0.24 4.02
CA PRO A 209 -10.07 -0.46 4.93
C PRO A 209 -9.86 -1.98 4.92
N ILE A 210 -9.55 -2.57 3.77
CA ILE A 210 -9.27 -4.02 3.66
C ILE A 210 -8.00 -4.37 4.44
N LEU A 211 -6.94 -3.56 4.35
CA LEU A 211 -5.70 -3.82 5.10
C LEU A 211 -5.89 -3.69 6.62
N LEU A 212 -6.73 -2.76 7.07
CA LEU A 212 -7.06 -2.62 8.50
C LEU A 212 -7.80 -3.85 9.02
N TRP A 213 -8.86 -4.26 8.32
CA TRP A 213 -9.67 -5.42 8.71
C TRP A 213 -8.92 -6.74 8.58
N ALA A 214 -7.99 -6.84 7.63
CA ALA A 214 -7.13 -8.01 7.44
C ALA A 214 -5.95 -8.06 8.44
N GLY A 215 -5.86 -7.12 9.39
CA GLY A 215 -4.80 -7.11 10.40
C GLY A 215 -3.40 -6.85 9.84
N LEU A 216 -3.30 -6.18 8.68
CA LEU A 216 -2.05 -5.87 8.00
C LEU A 216 -1.45 -4.51 8.40
N GLY A 217 -2.09 -3.78 9.30
CA GLY A 217 -1.56 -2.52 9.79
C GLY A 217 -2.60 -1.69 10.53
N GLU A 218 -2.17 -0.50 10.93
CA GLU A 218 -3.02 0.52 11.53
C GLU A 218 -3.03 1.79 10.65
N MET A 219 -4.09 2.59 10.76
CA MET A 219 -4.13 3.92 10.15
C MET A 219 -3.04 4.80 10.73
N CYS A 220 -2.36 5.58 9.88
CA CYS A 220 -1.21 6.37 10.27
C CYS A 220 -1.34 7.85 9.87
N ARG A 221 -0.44 8.69 10.39
CA ARG A 221 -0.43 10.14 10.13
C ARG A 221 -0.30 10.53 8.65
N ILE A 222 0.21 9.63 7.80
CA ILE A 222 0.36 9.88 6.36
C ILE A 222 -1.01 10.15 5.68
N GLY A 223 -2.12 9.86 6.36
CA GLY A 223 -3.48 10.15 5.90
C GLY A 223 -4.18 8.84 5.58
N ASP A 224 -4.67 8.70 4.35
CA ASP A 224 -5.39 7.51 3.87
C ASP A 224 -4.45 6.34 3.55
N SER A 225 -3.51 6.07 4.45
CA SER A 225 -2.48 5.04 4.33
C SER A 225 -2.39 4.21 5.60
N VAL A 226 -2.20 2.90 5.39
CA VAL A 226 -1.98 1.92 6.44
C VAL A 226 -0.48 1.71 6.62
N LEU A 227 -0.03 1.60 7.87
CA LEU A 227 1.35 1.31 8.21
C LEU A 227 1.45 -0.11 8.78
N HIS A 228 2.31 -0.91 8.16
CA HIS A 228 2.58 -2.28 8.59
C HIS A 228 3.66 -2.30 9.69
N PRO A 229 3.52 -3.09 10.76
CA PRO A 229 4.40 -3.05 11.93
C PRO A 229 5.86 -3.42 11.66
N PHE A 230 6.16 -4.12 10.55
CA PHE A 230 7.51 -4.55 10.20
C PHE A 230 8.06 -3.95 8.89
N LEU A 231 7.18 -3.50 7.99
CA LEU A 231 7.55 -2.86 6.73
C LEU A 231 7.45 -1.33 6.82
N GLY A 232 6.85 -0.82 7.90
CA GLY A 232 6.41 0.57 7.96
C GLY A 232 5.41 0.85 6.83
N PRO A 233 5.45 2.06 6.24
CA PRO A 233 4.64 2.41 5.07
C PRO A 233 5.32 2.01 3.73
N ARG A 234 6.44 1.26 3.74
CA ARG A 234 7.28 0.96 2.57
C ARG A 234 6.74 -0.21 1.74
N PHE A 235 5.45 -0.23 1.45
CA PHE A 235 4.85 -1.30 0.64
C PHE A 235 3.81 -0.75 -0.33
N LYS A 236 3.47 -1.56 -1.34
CA LYS A 236 2.25 -1.43 -2.13
C LYS A 236 1.39 -2.68 -1.96
N ALA A 237 0.11 -2.53 -2.25
CA ALA A 237 -0.87 -3.55 -1.99
C ALA A 237 -1.73 -3.86 -3.21
N ALA A 238 -2.01 -5.14 -3.42
CA ALA A 238 -3.09 -5.61 -4.27
C ALA A 238 -4.11 -6.34 -3.40
N VAL A 239 -5.29 -6.58 -3.95
CA VAL A 239 -6.39 -7.29 -3.27
C VAL A 239 -6.93 -8.37 -4.20
N VAL A 240 -7.31 -9.51 -3.64
CA VAL A 240 -8.19 -10.47 -4.32
C VAL A 240 -9.50 -10.54 -3.55
N THR A 241 -10.64 -10.29 -4.21
CA THR A 241 -11.95 -10.57 -3.61
C THR A 241 -12.47 -11.92 -4.09
N THR A 242 -13.19 -12.66 -3.24
CA THR A 242 -13.66 -14.01 -3.57
C THR A 242 -14.82 -14.50 -2.69
N ASP A 243 -15.53 -15.52 -3.17
CA ASP A 243 -16.49 -16.31 -2.40
C ASP A 243 -15.96 -17.66 -1.91
N LEU A 244 -14.68 -17.97 -2.09
CA LEU A 244 -14.03 -19.08 -1.40
C LEU A 244 -14.25 -18.91 0.13
N PRO A 245 -14.79 -19.91 0.85
CA PRO A 245 -15.03 -19.79 2.28
C PRO A 245 -13.68 -19.74 3.03
N LEU A 246 -13.34 -18.56 3.53
CA LEU A 246 -12.10 -18.29 4.23
C LEU A 246 -12.38 -17.87 5.67
N PHE A 247 -11.46 -18.17 6.57
CA PHE A 247 -11.41 -17.63 7.92
C PHE A 247 -10.74 -16.23 7.94
N PRO A 248 -11.47 -15.16 8.29
CA PRO A 248 -10.91 -13.81 8.40
C PRO A 248 -9.88 -13.66 9.52
N ASP A 249 -8.86 -12.84 9.29
CA ASP A 249 -7.98 -12.32 10.33
C ASP A 249 -8.68 -11.25 11.18
N GLN A 250 -8.03 -10.91 12.29
CA GLN A 250 -8.44 -9.81 13.16
C GLN A 250 -7.51 -8.58 12.98
N PRO A 251 -8.06 -7.36 13.07
CA PRO A 251 -7.27 -6.13 13.21
C PRO A 251 -6.21 -6.22 14.31
N ILE A 252 -5.19 -5.37 14.20
CA ILE A 252 -4.04 -5.33 15.13
C ILE A 252 -3.97 -4.00 15.88
N ASP A 253 -3.41 -4.06 17.08
CA ASP A 253 -3.00 -2.90 17.87
C ASP A 253 -1.51 -3.05 18.23
N PHE A 254 -0.67 -2.26 17.58
CA PHE A 254 0.77 -2.19 17.87
C PHE A 254 1.17 -0.82 18.41
N GLY A 255 0.21 -0.07 18.94
CA GLY A 255 0.43 1.24 19.54
C GLY A 255 0.73 2.36 18.56
N LEU A 256 0.36 2.20 17.28
CA LEU A 256 0.68 3.20 16.26
C LEU A 256 -0.03 4.53 16.54
N GLN A 257 -1.24 4.50 17.10
CA GLN A 257 -2.00 5.72 17.35
C GLN A 257 -1.26 6.70 18.27
N ASP A 258 -0.66 6.18 19.34
CA ASP A 258 0.18 6.93 20.26
C ASP A 258 1.54 7.28 19.65
N PHE A 259 2.14 6.40 18.84
CA PHE A 259 3.38 6.72 18.13
C PHE A 259 3.22 7.89 17.16
N CYS A 260 2.18 7.86 16.32
CA CYS A 260 1.90 8.89 15.33
C CYS A 260 1.47 10.22 15.96
N SER A 261 0.81 10.21 17.13
CA SER A 261 0.44 11.44 17.85
C SER A 261 1.68 12.25 18.27
N LYS A 262 2.78 11.57 18.61
CA LYS A 262 4.06 12.14 19.05
C LYS A 262 5.03 12.47 17.92
N CYS A 263 5.10 11.61 16.89
CA CYS A 263 6.20 11.61 15.92
C CYS A 263 6.21 12.82 14.97
N LYS A 264 5.12 13.04 14.23
CA LYS A 264 4.93 14.12 13.24
C LYS A 264 5.98 14.25 12.12
N LYS A 265 6.99 13.38 12.02
CA LYS A 265 8.09 13.50 11.04
C LYS A 265 7.62 13.52 9.59
N CYS A 266 6.70 12.65 9.19
CA CYS A 266 6.16 12.66 7.83
C CYS A 266 5.50 14.00 7.45
N ALA A 267 4.87 14.69 8.40
CA ALA A 267 4.27 16.01 8.16
C ALA A 267 5.33 17.10 8.03
N ARG A 268 6.35 17.11 8.90
CA ARG A 268 7.47 18.06 8.84
C ARG A 268 8.24 17.99 7.53
N GLU A 269 8.46 16.77 7.02
CA GLU A 269 9.28 16.52 5.83
C GLU A 269 8.46 16.54 4.52
N CYS A 270 7.15 16.79 4.57
CA CYS A 270 6.31 16.75 3.37
C CYS A 270 6.63 17.94 2.45
N PRO A 271 7.14 17.73 1.22
CA PRO A 271 7.58 18.84 0.37
C PRO A 271 6.45 19.75 -0.10
N SER A 272 5.20 19.29 -0.05
CA SER A 272 4.02 20.09 -0.41
C SER A 272 3.18 20.56 0.77
N GLY A 273 3.58 20.23 2.01
CA GLY A 273 2.78 20.55 3.20
C GLY A 273 1.38 19.91 3.19
N ALA A 274 1.24 18.74 2.55
CA ALA A 274 -0.05 18.07 2.39
C ALA A 274 -0.50 17.26 3.61
N LEU A 275 0.39 16.97 4.56
CA LEU A 275 0.12 16.08 5.69
C LEU A 275 -0.06 16.89 6.98
N SER A 276 -1.11 16.58 7.74
CA SER A 276 -1.41 17.28 8.99
C SER A 276 -0.43 16.94 10.12
N ASP A 277 0.05 17.97 10.83
CA ASP A 277 0.76 17.86 12.10
C ASP A 277 -0.18 17.93 13.33
N GLY A 278 -1.48 18.14 13.10
CA GLY A 278 -2.54 18.24 14.09
C GLY A 278 -3.10 16.89 14.58
N GLY A 279 -4.27 16.96 15.20
CA GLY A 279 -5.03 15.81 15.69
C GLY A 279 -5.76 15.04 14.59
N LYS A 280 -6.39 13.93 14.96
CA LYS A 280 -7.29 13.18 14.09
C LYS A 280 -8.64 13.90 13.96
N VAL A 281 -9.34 13.66 12.87
CA VAL A 281 -10.70 14.18 12.59
C VAL A 281 -11.60 13.04 12.13
N MET A 282 -12.91 13.21 12.30
CA MET A 282 -13.90 12.38 11.60
C MET A 282 -14.04 12.85 10.16
N PHE A 283 -13.98 11.91 9.21
CA PHE A 283 -14.15 12.13 7.79
C PHE A 283 -14.89 10.95 7.19
N ASN A 284 -16.01 11.19 6.50
CA ASN A 284 -16.84 10.14 5.89
C ASN A 284 -17.11 8.94 6.84
N GLY A 285 -17.52 9.21 8.08
CA GLY A 285 -17.84 8.17 9.06
C GLY A 285 -16.63 7.49 9.74
N TYR A 286 -15.38 7.82 9.40
CA TYR A 286 -14.20 7.23 10.06
C TYR A 286 -13.19 8.28 10.55
N GLU A 287 -12.40 7.91 11.56
CA GLU A 287 -11.37 8.74 12.16
C GLU A 287 -10.04 8.62 11.38
N ARG A 288 -9.42 9.75 11.03
CA ARG A 288 -8.14 9.78 10.33
C ARG A 288 -7.30 11.00 10.70
N TRP A 289 -6.00 10.97 10.41
CA TRP A 289 -5.23 12.21 10.27
C TRP A 289 -5.56 12.88 8.94
N PRO A 290 -5.89 14.18 8.91
CA PRO A 290 -6.16 14.87 7.66
C PRO A 290 -4.96 14.87 6.71
N SER A 291 -5.26 14.71 5.43
CA SER A 291 -4.32 14.92 4.33
C SER A 291 -4.98 15.70 3.20
N ASP A 292 -4.25 16.64 2.62
CA ASP A 292 -4.64 17.41 1.43
C ASP A 292 -4.26 16.63 0.16
N VAL A 293 -5.24 15.92 -0.38
CA VAL A 293 -5.07 15.05 -1.56
C VAL A 293 -4.67 15.85 -2.79
N GLU A 294 -5.16 17.08 -2.93
CA GLU A 294 -4.82 17.94 -4.06
C GLU A 294 -3.34 18.33 -3.99
N LYS A 295 -2.86 18.91 -2.88
CA LYS A 295 -1.42 19.26 -2.72
C LYS A 295 -0.50 18.06 -2.90
N CYS A 296 -0.87 16.90 -2.38
CA CYS A 296 -0.12 15.66 -2.57
C CYS A 296 -0.07 15.26 -4.05
N THR A 297 -1.21 15.32 -4.74
CA THR A 297 -1.30 14.98 -6.17
C THR A 297 -0.50 15.95 -7.03
N LYS A 298 -0.63 17.27 -6.80
CA LYS A 298 0.12 18.30 -7.54
C LYS A 298 1.62 18.07 -7.43
N MET A 299 2.11 17.77 -6.23
CA MET A 299 3.53 17.45 -6.01
C MET A 299 3.95 16.16 -6.72
N ARG A 300 3.18 15.07 -6.61
CA ARG A 300 3.56 13.79 -7.22
C ARG A 300 3.54 13.82 -8.74
N VAL A 301 2.49 14.41 -9.32
CA VAL A 301 2.31 14.47 -10.77
C VAL A 301 3.23 15.54 -11.38
N GLY A 302 3.27 16.71 -10.76
CA GLY A 302 4.01 17.88 -11.27
C GLY A 302 5.46 17.96 -10.79
N ASN A 303 6.02 16.94 -10.14
CA ASN A 303 7.40 16.97 -9.64
C ASN A 303 8.39 17.28 -10.79
N PRO A 304 9.11 18.42 -10.76
CA PRO A 304 10.07 18.77 -11.78
C PRO A 304 11.51 18.31 -11.44
N LYS A 305 11.70 17.66 -10.29
CA LYS A 305 13.01 17.23 -9.77
C LYS A 305 13.09 15.72 -9.54
N GLY A 306 12.17 14.96 -10.13
CA GLY A 306 12.06 13.53 -9.93
C GLY A 306 10.77 12.95 -10.53
N SER A 307 10.56 11.66 -10.30
CA SER A 307 9.39 10.94 -10.82
C SER A 307 8.51 10.46 -9.66
N GLY A 308 7.46 11.22 -9.35
CA GLY A 308 6.57 10.94 -8.21
C GLY A 308 7.07 11.54 -6.90
N CYS A 309 6.61 10.98 -5.78
CA CYS A 309 7.08 11.31 -4.43
C CYS A 309 6.68 10.18 -3.48
N GLY A 310 7.56 9.91 -2.51
CA GLY A 310 7.41 8.98 -1.39
C GLY A 310 8.16 9.47 -0.15
N THR A 311 8.29 10.79 0.04
CA THR A 311 9.09 11.38 1.13
C THR A 311 8.56 10.96 2.50
N CYS A 312 7.24 10.96 2.67
CA CYS A 312 6.58 10.48 3.88
C CYS A 312 6.89 9.01 4.22
N ILE A 313 7.11 8.17 3.20
CA ILE A 313 7.52 6.77 3.36
C ILE A 313 8.98 6.71 3.78
N LYS A 314 9.85 7.41 3.03
CA LYS A 314 11.30 7.48 3.27
C LYS A 314 11.63 7.89 4.70
N VAL A 315 11.01 8.96 5.19
CA VAL A 315 11.34 9.58 6.49
C VAL A 315 10.61 8.96 7.68
N CYS A 316 9.67 8.05 7.46
CA CYS A 316 8.92 7.43 8.55
C CYS A 316 9.88 6.66 9.48
N PRO A 317 9.83 6.85 10.81
CA PRO A 317 10.70 6.10 11.71
C PRO A 317 10.46 4.58 11.66
N ALA A 318 9.27 4.14 11.24
CA ALA A 318 8.95 2.72 11.05
C ALA A 318 9.51 2.13 9.74
N ASN A 319 9.98 2.98 8.81
CA ASN A 319 10.68 2.54 7.61
C ASN A 319 12.12 2.15 7.97
N LYS A 320 12.33 0.87 8.32
CA LYS A 320 13.62 0.32 8.79
C LYS A 320 13.90 -1.05 8.17
N PRO A 321 15.17 -1.53 8.19
CA PRO A 321 15.49 -2.88 7.79
C PRO A 321 15.14 -3.87 8.90
N TYR A 322 14.91 -5.13 8.52
CA TYR A 322 14.54 -6.18 9.46
C TYR A 322 15.74 -6.84 10.18
N THR A 323 16.61 -6.03 10.78
CA THR A 323 17.79 -6.51 11.57
C THR A 323 17.43 -6.74 13.04
N LEU A 324 18.26 -7.48 13.79
CA LEU A 324 18.09 -7.68 15.25
C LEU A 324 17.95 -6.36 16.04
N PHE A 325 18.80 -5.36 15.78
CA PHE A 325 18.71 -4.05 16.43
C PHE A 325 17.35 -3.39 16.23
N HIS A 326 16.93 -3.23 14.97
CA HIS A 326 15.64 -2.61 14.64
C HIS A 326 14.44 -3.43 15.15
N ARG A 327 14.55 -4.75 15.22
CA ARG A 327 13.52 -5.62 15.82
C ARG A 327 13.38 -5.37 17.32
N ALA A 328 14.49 -5.24 18.04
CA ALA A 328 14.49 -4.91 19.47
C ALA A 328 13.89 -3.52 19.74
N VAL A 329 14.31 -2.51 18.98
CA VAL A 329 13.73 -1.15 19.06
C VAL A 329 12.24 -1.18 18.72
N GLY A 330 11.85 -1.87 17.64
CA GLY A 330 10.44 -2.02 17.26
C GLY A 330 9.61 -2.70 18.34
N TRP A 331 10.14 -3.73 19.00
CA TRP A 331 9.47 -4.37 20.14
C TRP A 331 9.29 -3.38 21.31
N ALA A 332 10.32 -2.62 21.66
CA ALA A 332 10.21 -1.61 22.72
C ALA A 332 9.17 -0.53 22.38
N VAL A 333 9.18 -0.03 21.14
CA VAL A 333 8.22 0.97 20.63
C VAL A 333 6.78 0.44 20.67
N ARG A 334 6.54 -0.83 20.36
CA ARG A 334 5.19 -1.42 20.44
C ARG A 334 4.70 -1.53 21.89
N ASN A 335 5.59 -1.83 22.83
CA ASN A 335 5.20 -2.13 24.21
C ASN A 335 5.34 -0.96 25.20
N SER A 336 5.95 0.17 24.82
CA SER A 336 6.18 1.29 25.74
C SER A 336 5.95 2.67 25.12
N SER A 337 5.03 3.42 25.73
CA SER A 337 4.74 4.83 25.40
C SER A 337 5.98 5.73 25.52
N MET A 338 6.83 5.47 26.51
CA MET A 338 8.09 6.19 26.71
C MET A 338 9.11 5.84 25.62
N ALA A 339 9.24 4.56 25.26
CA ALA A 339 10.13 4.13 24.18
C ALA A 339 9.73 4.77 22.83
N ARG A 340 8.44 4.98 22.56
CA ARG A 340 7.97 5.72 21.38
C ARG A 340 8.53 7.14 21.34
N SER A 341 8.45 7.89 22.44
CA SER A 341 8.99 9.26 22.53
C SER A 341 10.50 9.31 22.34
N ILE A 342 11.23 8.37 22.95
CA ILE A 342 12.69 8.27 22.82
C ILE A 342 13.08 7.92 21.38
N ALA A 343 12.41 6.92 20.78
CA ALA A 343 12.69 6.47 19.43
C ALA A 343 12.49 7.57 18.38
N VAL A 344 11.46 8.43 18.53
CA VAL A 344 11.26 9.58 17.63
C VAL A 344 12.46 10.53 17.69
N ARG A 345 12.93 10.90 18.89
CA ARG A 345 14.08 11.80 19.06
C ARG A 345 15.37 11.17 18.56
N ALA A 346 15.58 9.88 18.84
CA ALA A 346 16.75 9.13 18.39
C ALA A 346 16.79 8.98 16.86
N ASP A 347 15.64 8.78 16.20
CA ASP A 347 15.54 8.69 14.73
C ASP A 347 16.04 9.97 14.05
N ASP A 348 15.70 11.13 14.61
CA ASP A 348 16.19 12.44 14.16
C ASP A 348 17.69 12.63 14.46
N LEU A 349 18.14 12.29 15.68
CA LEU A 349 19.55 12.44 16.09
C LEU A 349 20.50 11.58 15.26
N ILE A 350 20.13 10.32 14.99
CA ILE A 350 20.93 9.38 14.18
C ILE A 350 20.91 9.77 12.69
N GLY A 351 19.97 10.62 12.28
CA GLY A 351 19.85 11.07 10.89
C GLY A 351 19.17 10.05 9.97
N TYR A 352 18.33 9.16 10.52
CA TYR A 352 17.47 8.32 9.69
C TYR A 352 16.53 9.18 8.84
N GLY A 353 16.31 8.76 7.59
CA GLY A 353 15.57 9.53 6.59
C GLY A 353 16.48 10.31 5.64
N LYS A 354 17.75 10.57 6.00
CA LYS A 354 18.72 11.16 5.07
C LYS A 354 19.13 10.16 3.97
N PRO A 355 19.29 10.60 2.72
CA PRO A 355 19.78 9.73 1.64
C PRO A 355 21.24 9.32 1.89
N LYS A 356 21.61 8.11 1.45
CA LYS A 356 22.98 7.60 1.46
C LYS A 356 23.50 7.50 0.02
N PRO A 357 24.18 8.55 -0.53
CA PRO A 357 24.59 8.59 -1.94
C PRO A 357 25.45 7.39 -2.39
N LYS A 358 26.28 6.84 -1.50
CA LYS A 358 27.10 5.65 -1.78
C LYS A 358 26.29 4.39 -2.14
N LYS A 359 24.99 4.37 -1.86
CA LYS A 359 24.07 3.27 -2.21
C LYS A 359 23.22 3.57 -3.44
N LYS A 360 23.36 4.75 -4.04
CA LYS A 360 22.63 5.13 -5.25
C LYS A 360 23.16 4.29 -6.41
N TRP A 361 22.26 3.56 -7.06
CA TRP A 361 22.59 2.68 -8.19
C TRP A 361 21.93 3.12 -9.50
N TRP A 362 20.90 3.96 -9.45
CA TRP A 362 20.18 4.43 -10.62
C TRP A 362 20.81 5.70 -11.20
N PHE A 363 20.58 5.91 -12.49
CA PHE A 363 20.94 7.14 -13.18
C PHE A 363 19.80 8.15 -13.07
N ASP A 364 20.14 9.44 -12.95
CA ASP A 364 19.14 10.49 -13.04
C ASP A 364 18.85 10.76 -14.52
N LEU A 365 17.78 10.14 -15.02
CA LEU A 365 17.33 10.26 -16.40
C LEU A 365 15.85 10.66 -16.44
N GLU A 366 15.50 11.50 -17.41
CA GLU A 366 14.13 11.87 -17.73
C GLU A 366 13.86 11.66 -19.23
N GLU A 367 12.74 11.05 -19.56
CA GLU A 367 12.23 11.00 -20.92
C GLU A 367 11.49 12.31 -21.27
N VAL A 368 12.02 13.04 -22.24
CA VAL A 368 11.46 14.29 -22.77
C VAL A 368 11.40 14.17 -24.28
N ASP A 369 10.19 14.30 -24.85
CA ASP A 369 9.93 14.27 -26.30
C ASP A 369 10.55 13.05 -27.02
N GLY A 370 10.51 11.88 -26.37
CA GLY A 370 11.03 10.61 -26.90
C GLY A 370 12.53 10.40 -26.74
N ALA A 371 13.25 11.32 -26.09
CA ALA A 371 14.67 11.20 -25.79
C ALA A 371 14.93 11.09 -24.28
N LEU A 372 15.88 10.23 -23.89
CA LEU A 372 16.37 10.14 -22.51
C LEU A 372 17.47 11.18 -22.27
N LEU A 373 17.22 12.10 -21.35
CA LEU A 373 18.11 13.22 -21.05
C LEU A 373 18.54 13.20 -19.58
N ILE A 374 19.68 13.81 -19.29
CA ILE A 374 20.05 14.15 -17.91
C ILE A 374 19.23 15.39 -17.50
N PRO A 375 18.43 15.31 -16.43
CA PRO A 375 17.56 16.40 -16.01
C PRO A 375 18.34 17.66 -15.64
N THR A 376 17.85 18.82 -16.07
CA THR A 376 18.44 20.12 -15.72
C THR A 376 18.05 20.59 -14.30
N LYS A 377 17.02 19.97 -13.71
CA LYS A 377 16.51 20.26 -12.37
C LYS A 377 16.33 18.93 -11.63
N GLY A 378 16.92 18.81 -10.44
CA GLY A 378 16.77 17.61 -9.61
C GLY A 378 17.84 16.56 -9.91
N GLY A 379 18.78 16.46 -8.99
CA GLY A 379 20.03 15.74 -9.12
C GLY A 379 20.99 16.52 -8.26
N ASP A 380 21.05 16.17 -6.97
CA ASP A 380 22.13 16.66 -6.13
C ASP A 380 23.43 16.20 -6.81
N ARG A 381 24.15 17.14 -7.43
CA ARG A 381 25.58 16.98 -7.64
C ARG A 381 26.25 17.00 -6.28
#